data_AF-A0A9E3KVZ3-F1
#
_entry.id   AF-A0A9E3KVZ3-F1
#
_cell.length_a   1.000
_cell.length_b   1.000
_cell.length_c   1.000
_cell.angle_alpha   90.00
_cell.angle_beta   90.00
_cell.angle_gamma   90.00
#
_symmetry.space_group_name_H-M   'P 1'
#
loop_
_entity.id
_entity.type
_entity.pdbx_description
1 polymer ?
#
loop_
_entity_poly.entity_id
_entity_poly.type
_entity_poly.pdbx_seq_one_letter_code
_entity_poly.pdbx_strand_id
1 'polypeptide(L)'
;MSGTLPKLLAALLLLPQYAAAVRTAQGVRARDCGLAAQSLKLDEYGDLSAAEEGPRLEKFTAALKEYPDDTAAFIVAYAGRAERAGAALRRADRAKQAVIDKSPLLNPNINTLDCGRRESPAVELWLTPVGASPPRCSPTLDPAPPPPKAGAARRGSRRS
;
A
#
# COMPACT_ATOMS: atom_id res chain seq x y z
N MET A 1 -69.34 32.94 -26.20
CA MET A 1 -69.16 34.04 -25.22
C MET A 1 -69.13 33.42 -23.84
N SER A 2 -68.07 33.71 -23.09
CA SER A 2 -67.84 33.58 -21.63
C SER A 2 -68.69 32.58 -20.82
N GLY A 3 -68.12 31.72 -19.98
CA GLY A 3 -66.75 31.70 -19.48
C GLY A 3 -66.63 30.87 -18.20
N THR A 4 -65.44 30.98 -17.63
CA THR A 4 -65.16 30.90 -16.18
C THR A 4 -65.06 29.48 -15.59
N LEU A 5 -63.86 28.90 -15.70
CA LEU A 5 -63.25 28.11 -14.63
C LEU A 5 -63.19 28.97 -13.36
N PRO A 6 -63.40 28.39 -12.16
CA PRO A 6 -62.20 28.22 -11.33
C PRO A 6 -62.21 27.06 -10.31
N LYS A 7 -60.97 26.68 -9.98
CA LYS A 7 -60.43 26.43 -8.63
C LYS A 7 -60.69 25.08 -7.92
N LEU A 8 -59.53 24.57 -7.48
CA LEU A 8 -59.27 23.81 -6.24
C LEU A 8 -59.56 22.31 -6.28
N LEU A 9 -58.49 21.54 -6.48
CA LEU A 9 -58.01 20.66 -5.41
C LEU A 9 -56.54 20.33 -5.68
N ALA A 10 -55.68 21.11 -5.02
CA ALA A 10 -54.30 20.76 -4.78
C ALA A 10 -54.30 19.54 -3.85
N ALA A 11 -54.00 18.37 -4.42
CA ALA A 11 -53.74 17.14 -3.67
C ALA A 11 -52.22 16.92 -3.65
N LEU A 12 -51.62 17.29 -2.53
CA LEU A 12 -51.01 16.38 -1.57
C LEU A 12 -49.56 15.97 -1.92
N LEU A 13 -48.67 16.59 -1.13
CA LEU A 13 -47.50 15.98 -0.49
C LEU A 13 -46.26 15.75 -1.36
N LEU A 14 -45.55 16.87 -1.54
CA LEU A 14 -44.09 16.94 -1.37
C LEU A 14 -43.62 16.03 -0.23
N LEU A 15 -42.89 14.98 -0.56
CA LEU A 15 -42.05 14.24 0.39
C LEU A 15 -40.57 14.51 0.09
N PRO A 16 -39.95 15.57 0.65
CA PRO A 16 -38.50 15.66 0.73
C PRO A 16 -38.09 15.03 2.07
N GLN A 17 -38.10 13.70 2.19
CA GLN A 17 -37.73 13.03 3.44
C GLN A 17 -36.69 11.92 3.27
N TYR A 18 -35.64 12.25 2.51
CA TYR A 18 -34.34 11.60 2.66
C TYR A 18 -33.24 12.66 2.72
N ALA A 19 -33.44 13.68 3.56
CA ALA A 19 -32.36 14.54 4.00
C ALA A 19 -31.83 14.04 5.35
N ALA A 20 -30.52 13.79 5.34
CA ALA A 20 -29.64 13.85 6.50
C ALA A 20 -29.87 12.84 7.64
N ALA A 21 -29.07 11.77 7.63
CA ALA A 21 -28.38 11.32 8.85
C ALA A 21 -27.28 10.30 8.53
N VAL A 22 -26.30 10.62 7.68
CA VAL A 22 -24.97 10.04 7.92
C VAL A 22 -24.30 10.97 8.91
N ARG A 23 -24.64 10.69 10.17
CA ARG A 23 -23.96 11.14 11.37
C ARG A 23 -22.47 11.05 11.11
N THR A 24 -21.79 12.16 11.30
CA THR A 24 -20.33 12.24 11.41
C THR A 24 -19.87 11.21 12.44
N ALA A 25 -19.52 10.01 11.98
CA ALA A 25 -18.70 9.08 12.75
C ALA A 25 -17.31 9.70 12.80
N GLN A 26 -17.15 10.58 13.78
CA GLN A 26 -15.96 10.71 14.59
C GLN A 26 -14.67 10.48 13.80
N GLY A 27 -14.08 11.58 13.35
CA GLY A 27 -12.63 11.67 13.26
C GLY A 27 -12.06 11.44 14.65
N VAL A 28 -11.95 10.18 15.06
CA VAL A 28 -11.10 9.77 16.17
C VAL A 28 -9.69 10.06 15.68
N ARG A 29 -9.20 11.25 15.97
CA ARG A 29 -7.80 11.56 15.80
C ARG A 29 -7.08 10.55 16.69
N ALA A 30 -6.29 9.66 16.09
CA ALA A 30 -5.44 8.70 16.79
C ALA A 30 -4.39 9.36 17.73
N ARG A 31 -4.52 10.68 17.99
CA ARG A 31 -3.61 11.53 18.75
C ARG A 31 -3.81 11.41 20.27
N ASP A 32 -4.96 10.90 20.73
CA ASP A 32 -5.38 11.11 22.13
C ASP A 32 -5.45 9.84 23.00
N CYS A 33 -5.02 8.67 22.50
CA CYS A 33 -4.89 7.49 23.35
C CYS A 33 -3.43 7.08 23.37
N GLY A 34 -2.78 7.16 24.54
CA GLY A 34 -1.40 6.74 24.77
C GLY A 34 -1.12 5.24 24.58
N LEU A 35 -1.97 4.51 23.83
CA LEU A 35 -1.59 3.24 23.22
C LEU A 35 -0.82 3.56 21.94
N ALA A 36 0.44 3.14 21.87
CA ALA A 36 1.19 3.16 20.62
C ALA A 36 0.33 2.55 19.51
N ALA A 37 -0.08 3.37 18.54
CA ALA A 37 -0.77 2.86 17.36
C ALA A 37 0.16 1.82 16.70
N GLN A 38 -0.41 0.70 16.27
CA GLN A 38 0.35 -0.34 15.56
C GLN A 38 0.16 -0.12 14.06
N SER A 39 1.18 -0.42 13.26
CA SER A 39 0.99 -0.54 11.81
C SER A 39 -0.02 -1.65 11.50
N LEU A 40 -0.83 -1.43 10.48
CA LEU A 40 -1.81 -2.38 9.97
C LEU A 40 -1.28 -3.08 8.71
N LYS A 41 -1.15 -4.40 8.75
CA LYS A 41 -0.88 -5.20 7.54
C LYS A 41 -2.17 -5.37 6.75
N LEU A 42 -2.17 -4.88 5.51
CA LEU A 42 -3.32 -5.00 4.61
C LEU A 42 -3.28 -6.24 3.74
N ASP A 43 -2.09 -6.60 3.26
CA ASP A 43 -1.91 -7.73 2.36
C ASP A 43 -0.51 -8.32 2.49
N GLU A 44 -0.38 -9.58 2.07
CA GLU A 44 0.88 -10.29 1.90
C GLU A 44 0.80 -11.19 0.67
N TYR A 45 1.86 -11.18 -0.13
CA TYR A 45 1.98 -12.02 -1.31
C TYR A 45 3.41 -12.47 -1.57
N GLY A 46 3.57 -13.58 -2.29
CA GLY A 46 4.86 -14.16 -2.63
C GLY A 46 5.48 -13.57 -3.91
N ASP A 47 6.10 -14.43 -4.71
CA ASP A 47 6.54 -14.05 -6.04
C ASP A 47 5.37 -14.14 -7.03
N LEU A 48 4.82 -12.98 -7.40
CA LEU A 48 3.72 -12.84 -8.35
C LEU A 48 4.20 -12.20 -9.64
N SER A 49 3.54 -12.53 -10.75
CA SER A 49 3.72 -11.77 -11.99
C SER A 49 3.16 -10.35 -11.84
N ALA A 50 3.62 -9.40 -12.67
CA ALA A 50 3.13 -8.03 -12.63
C ALA A 50 1.60 -7.92 -12.86
N ALA A 51 1.02 -8.84 -13.64
CA ALA A 51 -0.42 -8.90 -13.87
C ALA A 51 -1.21 -9.30 -12.62
N GLU A 52 -0.65 -10.17 -11.78
CA GLU A 52 -1.26 -10.62 -10.52
C GLU A 52 -0.97 -9.66 -9.36
N GLU A 53 0.20 -9.01 -9.38
CA GLU A 53 0.60 -7.99 -8.40
C GLU A 53 -0.22 -6.70 -8.57
N GLY A 54 -0.57 -6.33 -9.80
CA GLY A 54 -1.30 -5.10 -10.13
C GLY A 54 -2.59 -4.88 -9.32
N PRO A 55 -3.56 -5.82 -9.33
CA PRO A 55 -4.81 -5.69 -8.57
C PRO A 55 -4.61 -5.58 -7.06
N ARG A 56 -3.58 -6.23 -6.50
CA ARG A 56 -3.25 -6.13 -5.08
C ARG A 56 -2.74 -4.74 -4.73
N LEU A 57 -1.86 -4.19 -5.55
CA LEU A 57 -1.37 -2.82 -5.40
C LEU A 57 -2.47 -1.77 -5.63
N GLU A 58 -3.43 -2.04 -6.52
CA GLU A 58 -4.59 -1.18 -6.70
C GLU A 58 -5.48 -1.15 -5.44
N LYS A 59 -5.78 -2.31 -4.85
CA LYS A 59 -6.49 -2.40 -3.57
C LYS A 59 -5.74 -1.66 -2.46
N PHE A 60 -4.41 -1.79 -2.41
CA PHE A 60 -3.58 -1.08 -1.46
C PHE A 60 -3.63 0.44 -1.66
N THR A 61 -3.59 0.89 -2.92
CA THR A 61 -3.70 2.30 -3.28
C THR A 61 -5.08 2.87 -2.96
N ALA A 62 -6.15 2.10 -3.16
CA ALA A 62 -7.50 2.47 -2.76
C ALA A 62 -7.60 2.61 -1.23
N ALA A 63 -7.06 1.64 -0.49
CA ALA A 63 -7.00 1.73 0.97
C ALA A 63 -6.25 2.99 1.42
N LEU A 64 -5.10 3.33 0.83
CA LEU A 64 -4.34 4.55 1.19
C LEU A 64 -5.18 5.83 1.10
N LYS A 65 -6.13 5.92 0.17
CA LYS A 65 -7.00 7.09 -0.02
C LYS A 65 -8.10 7.20 1.04
N GLU A 66 -8.41 6.10 1.75
CA GLU A 66 -9.39 6.10 2.84
C GLU A 66 -8.81 6.61 4.16
N TYR A 67 -7.47 6.70 4.26
CA TYR A 67 -6.77 7.16 5.45
C TYR A 67 -6.35 8.62 5.32
N PRO A 68 -6.11 9.31 6.45
CA PRO A 68 -5.59 10.67 6.44
C PRO A 68 -4.23 10.77 5.73
N ASP A 69 -3.96 11.91 5.09
CA ASP A 69 -2.74 12.18 4.29
C ASP A 69 -1.43 12.01 5.08
N ASP A 70 -1.48 12.04 6.40
CA ASP A 70 -0.34 11.85 7.30
C ASP A 70 -0.01 10.37 7.57
N THR A 71 -0.78 9.44 7.00
CA THR A 71 -0.51 7.99 7.04
C THR A 71 0.64 7.62 6.11
N ALA A 72 1.62 6.88 6.63
CA ALA A 72 2.72 6.34 5.85
C ALA A 72 2.39 4.95 5.30
N ALA A 73 2.76 4.70 4.05
CA ALA A 73 2.69 3.38 3.42
C ALA A 73 4.06 2.70 3.56
N PHE A 74 4.09 1.42 3.94
CA PHE A 74 5.30 0.62 3.97
C PHE A 74 5.15 -0.60 3.07
N ILE A 75 6.11 -0.78 2.18
CA ILE A 75 6.25 -1.97 1.35
C ILE A 75 7.47 -2.72 1.86
N VAL A 76 7.20 -3.82 2.57
CA VAL A 76 8.23 -4.63 3.19
C VAL A 76 8.48 -5.85 2.31
N ALA A 77 9.71 -6.06 1.88
CA ALA A 77 10.06 -7.19 1.04
C ALA A 77 11.08 -8.12 1.71
N TYR A 78 10.91 -9.40 1.43
CA TYR A 78 11.80 -10.49 1.80
C TYR A 78 12.24 -11.23 0.54
N ALA A 79 13.53 -11.53 0.47
CA ALA A 79 14.10 -12.34 -0.58
C ALA A 79 13.92 -13.82 -0.26
N GLY A 80 13.67 -14.63 -1.28
CA GLY A 80 13.59 -16.07 -1.16
C GLY A 80 14.96 -16.73 -0.90
N ARG A 81 14.95 -18.01 -0.48
CA ARG A 81 16.18 -18.77 -0.23
C ARG A 81 17.15 -18.77 -1.42
N ALA A 82 16.66 -18.94 -2.65
CA ALA A 82 17.51 -19.00 -3.84
C ALA A 82 17.84 -17.62 -4.45
N GLU A 83 17.29 -16.53 -3.90
CA GLU A 83 17.45 -15.21 -4.49
C GLU A 83 18.78 -14.55 -4.08
N ARG A 84 19.29 -13.69 -4.98
CA ARG A 84 20.52 -12.95 -4.76
C ARG A 84 20.32 -11.79 -3.79
N ALA A 85 21.42 -11.32 -3.19
CA ALA A 85 21.43 -10.09 -2.42
C ALA A 85 20.73 -8.93 -3.19
N GLY A 86 19.95 -8.14 -2.45
CA GLY A 86 19.16 -7.03 -2.98
C GLY A 86 17.92 -7.43 -3.80
N ALA A 87 17.55 -8.71 -3.87
CA ALA A 87 16.30 -9.12 -4.52
C ALA A 87 15.06 -8.56 -3.81
N ALA A 88 15.06 -8.54 -2.47
CA ALA A 88 14.02 -7.92 -1.66
C ALA A 88 13.88 -6.43 -2.01
N LEU A 89 14.97 -5.66 -1.92
CA LEU A 89 14.95 -4.24 -2.28
C LEU A 89 14.42 -3.98 -3.70
N ARG A 90 14.91 -4.71 -4.73
CA ARG A 90 14.42 -4.55 -6.11
C ARG A 90 12.92 -4.86 -6.23
N ARG A 91 12.42 -5.83 -5.48
CA ARG A 91 11.00 -6.18 -5.44
C ARG A 91 10.18 -5.07 -4.79
N ALA A 92 10.65 -4.53 -3.65
CA ALA A 92 10.00 -3.41 -2.98
C ALA A 92 9.96 -2.15 -3.85
N ASP A 93 11.07 -1.82 -4.52
CA ASP A 93 11.17 -0.64 -5.39
C ASP A 93 10.25 -0.75 -6.61
N ARG A 94 10.16 -1.94 -7.22
CA ARG A 94 9.20 -2.20 -8.31
C ARG A 94 7.76 -1.99 -7.84
N ALA A 95 7.39 -2.55 -6.69
CA ALA A 95 6.05 -2.39 -6.13
C ALA A 95 5.76 -0.92 -5.78
N LYS A 96 6.72 -0.20 -5.20
CA LYS A 96 6.62 1.25 -4.95
C LYS A 96 6.35 2.03 -6.23
N GLN A 97 7.13 1.78 -7.28
CA GLN A 97 6.93 2.45 -8.57
C GLN A 97 5.53 2.16 -9.12
N ALA A 98 5.08 0.91 -9.06
CA ALA A 98 3.76 0.51 -9.53
C ALA A 98 2.59 1.14 -8.74
N VAL A 99 2.79 1.50 -7.46
CA VAL A 99 1.83 2.28 -6.66
C VAL A 99 1.86 3.77 -7.06
N ILE A 100 3.05 4.36 -7.21
CA ILE A 100 3.22 5.75 -7.66
C ILE A 100 2.57 5.95 -9.03
N ASP A 101 2.79 5.04 -9.97
CA ASP A 101 2.22 5.12 -11.32
C ASP A 101 0.68 5.09 -11.31
N LYS A 102 0.08 4.39 -10.35
CA LYS A 102 -1.38 4.30 -10.19
C LYS A 102 -1.99 5.51 -9.47
N SER A 103 -1.20 6.20 -8.65
CA SER A 103 -1.66 7.38 -7.93
C SER A 103 -0.54 8.40 -7.79
N PRO A 104 -0.29 9.21 -8.83
CA PRO A 104 0.82 10.17 -8.84
C PRO A 104 0.71 11.26 -7.78
N LEU A 105 -0.50 11.50 -7.27
CA LEU A 105 -0.80 12.48 -6.22
C LEU A 105 -0.71 11.87 -4.81
N LEU A 106 -0.43 10.56 -4.69
CA LEU A 106 -0.26 9.96 -3.38
C LEU A 106 1.03 10.51 -2.75
N ASN A 107 0.91 10.99 -1.51
CA ASN A 107 1.96 11.64 -0.72
C ASN A 107 3.29 10.83 -0.78
N PRO A 108 4.49 11.46 -0.67
CA PRO A 108 5.78 10.79 -0.79
C PRO A 108 6.12 9.83 0.37
N ASN A 109 5.17 9.55 1.26
CA ASN A 109 5.33 8.70 2.44
C ASN A 109 5.22 7.19 2.12
N ILE A 110 5.58 6.78 0.91
CA ILE A 110 5.71 5.36 0.54
C ILE A 110 7.16 4.92 0.78
N ASN A 111 7.36 4.14 1.84
CA ASN A 111 8.65 3.65 2.28
C ASN A 111 8.86 2.19 1.85
N THR A 112 10.04 1.86 1.35
CA THR A 112 10.45 0.49 1.04
C THR A 112 11.41 -0.02 2.11
N LEU A 113 11.22 -1.27 2.54
CA LEU A 113 12.10 -1.93 3.52
C LEU A 113 12.57 -3.28 2.98
N ASP A 114 13.89 -3.46 2.91
CA ASP A 114 14.52 -4.76 2.70
C ASP A 114 14.68 -5.44 4.06
N CYS A 115 13.86 -6.46 4.32
CA CYS A 115 13.86 -7.18 5.58
C CYS A 115 14.67 -8.49 5.53
N GLY A 116 15.57 -8.63 4.56
CA GLY A 116 16.44 -9.78 4.44
C GLY A 116 15.75 -10.96 3.78
N ARG A 117 15.88 -12.15 4.38
CA ARG A 117 15.56 -13.42 3.70
C ARG A 117 14.55 -14.27 4.46
N ARG A 118 13.69 -14.92 3.69
CA ARG A 118 12.75 -15.95 4.14
C ARG A 118 12.86 -17.18 3.24
N GLU A 119 12.23 -18.28 3.68
CA GLU A 119 12.17 -19.51 2.88
C GLU A 119 11.58 -19.27 1.49
N SER A 120 10.44 -18.57 1.47
CA SER A 120 9.79 -18.08 0.26
C SER A 120 9.91 -16.56 0.18
N PRO A 121 10.07 -15.97 -1.01
CA PRO A 121 10.00 -14.52 -1.18
C PRO A 121 8.61 -14.03 -0.75
N ALA A 122 8.57 -12.84 -0.16
CA ALA A 122 7.32 -12.23 0.31
C ALA A 122 7.37 -10.71 0.17
N VAL A 123 6.22 -10.10 -0.07
CA VAL A 123 5.96 -8.67 0.04
C VAL A 123 4.79 -8.49 0.99
N GLU A 124 4.96 -7.61 1.96
CA GLU A 124 3.91 -7.21 2.89
C GLU A 124 3.59 -5.74 2.66
N LEU A 125 2.29 -5.43 2.59
CA LEU A 125 1.78 -4.08 2.40
C LEU A 125 1.20 -3.58 3.71
N TRP A 126 1.72 -2.46 4.20
CA TRP A 126 1.43 -1.93 5.52
C TRP A 126 0.97 -0.47 5.46
N LEU A 127 0.02 -0.12 6.33
CA LEU A 127 -0.35 1.25 6.66
C LEU A 127 0.14 1.60 8.06
N THR A 128 0.75 2.76 8.20
CA THR A 128 1.31 3.25 9.47
C THR A 128 0.77 4.64 9.73
N PRO A 129 -0.30 4.76 10.55
CA PRO A 129 -0.81 6.06 10.98
C PRO A 129 0.26 6.88 11.72
N VAL A 130 0.08 8.20 11.80
CA VAL A 130 0.96 9.04 12.61
C VAL A 130 1.01 8.56 14.05
N GLY A 131 2.21 8.48 14.61
CA GLY A 131 2.45 7.99 15.97
C GLY A 131 2.48 6.47 16.09
N ALA A 132 2.23 5.73 15.00
CA ALA A 132 2.37 4.29 14.99
C ALA A 132 3.83 3.86 14.84
N SER A 133 4.21 2.74 15.46
CA SER A 133 5.52 2.13 15.24
C SER A 133 5.57 1.46 13.87
N PRO A 134 6.63 1.64 13.07
CA PRO A 134 6.75 1.03 11.75
C PRO A 134 6.78 -0.52 11.84
N PRO A 135 6.45 -1.22 10.75
CA PRO A 135 6.47 -2.68 10.74
C PRO A 135 7.87 -3.21 11.04
N ARG A 136 7.93 -4.29 11.83
CA ARG A 136 9.18 -4.96 12.19
C ARG A 136 9.48 -6.06 11.17
N CYS A 137 10.73 -6.11 10.73
CA CYS A 137 11.23 -7.21 9.92
C CYS A 137 11.19 -8.54 10.70
N SER A 138 10.76 -9.61 10.02
CA SER A 138 10.81 -10.98 10.52
C SER A 138 11.43 -11.93 9.49
N PRO A 139 12.74 -11.80 9.21
CA PRO A 139 13.47 -12.76 8.41
C PRO A 139 13.50 -14.13 9.10
N THR A 140 13.47 -15.20 8.32
CA THR A 140 13.60 -16.58 8.82
C THR A 140 14.93 -17.22 8.43
N LEU A 141 15.72 -16.55 7.58
CA LEU A 141 16.99 -17.03 7.09
C LEU A 141 18.10 -16.03 7.40
N ASP A 142 19.32 -16.56 7.54
CA ASP A 142 20.52 -15.75 7.62
C ASP A 142 20.70 -14.87 6.36
N PRO A 143 21.35 -13.70 6.50
CA PRO A 143 21.70 -12.86 5.37
C PRO A 143 22.41 -13.66 4.27
N ALA A 144 22.15 -13.30 3.01
CA ALA A 144 22.86 -13.94 1.91
C ALA A 144 24.38 -13.73 2.07
N PRO A 145 25.20 -14.76 1.81
CA PRO A 145 26.64 -14.57 1.78
C PRO A 145 26.97 -13.48 0.76
N PRO A 146 27.97 -12.63 1.02
CA PRO A 146 28.39 -11.61 0.07
C PRO A 146 28.76 -12.30 -1.25
N PRO A 147 28.50 -11.66 -2.41
CA PRO A 147 28.91 -12.23 -3.69
C PRO A 147 30.42 -12.52 -3.64
N PRO A 148 30.89 -13.62 -4.27
CA PRO A 148 32.33 -13.88 -4.34
C PRO A 148 32.99 -12.65 -4.93
N LYS A 149 33.99 -12.10 -4.23
CA LYS A 149 34.78 -10.97 -4.74
C LYS A 149 35.20 -11.33 -6.15
N ALA A 150 34.90 -10.49 -7.14
CA ALA A 150 35.24 -10.74 -8.54
C ALA A 150 36.74 -11.08 -8.63
N GLY A 151 37.05 -12.38 -8.67
CA GLY A 151 38.41 -12.86 -8.74
C GLY A 151 38.95 -12.40 -10.07
N ALA A 152 40.04 -11.64 -10.02
CA ALA A 152 40.77 -11.12 -11.16
C ALA A 152 40.63 -12.05 -12.36
N ALA A 153 39.89 -11.59 -13.38
CA ALA A 153 39.77 -12.30 -14.64
C ALA A 153 41.19 -12.70 -15.06
N ARG A 154 41.48 -14.01 -15.04
CA ARG A 154 42.72 -14.53 -15.57
C ARG A 154 42.72 -14.15 -17.04
N ARG A 155 43.40 -13.05 -17.34
CA ARG A 155 43.69 -12.54 -18.69
C ARG A 155 44.46 -13.66 -19.39
N GLY A 156 43.71 -14.54 -20.05
CA GLY A 156 44.25 -15.61 -20.87
C GLY A 156 45.10 -14.99 -21.96
N SER A 157 46.41 -15.01 -21.73
CA SER A 157 47.49 -15.17 -22.70
C SER A 157 47.03 -15.10 -24.16
N ARG A 158 47.20 -13.93 -24.76
CA ARG A 158 47.37 -13.73 -26.20
C ARG A 158 48.58 -14.57 -26.64
N ARG A 159 48.34 -15.68 -27.33
CA ARG A 159 49.36 -16.56 -27.95
C ARG A 159 48.65 -17.27 -29.09
N SER A 160 49.07 -17.27 -30.35
CA SER A 160 50.09 -16.57 -31.12
C SER A 160 49.54 -16.52 -32.54
#